data_AF-A0A349YT19-F1
#
_entry.id   AF-A0A349YT19-F1
#
_cell.length_a   1.000
_cell.length_b   1.000
_cell.length_c   1.000
_cell.angle_alpha   90.00
_cell.angle_beta   90.00
_cell.angle_gamma   90.00
#
_symmetry.space_group_name_H-M   'P 1'
#
loop_
_entity.id
_entity.type
_entity.pdbx_description
1 polymer ?
#
loop_
_entity_poly.entity_id
_entity_poly.type
_entity_poly.pdbx_seq_one_letter_code
_entity_poly.pdbx_strand_id
1 'polypeptide(L)'
;MKKKRNSFKKTVAFSAAAALLTTSSFSIPVVSAAGKESKVPIKLEALDSTYGQSTLDKLREKLKSKEQTKYKADDMVDVMVELKEEPLLAGYSADNATMPVSKSKTFEQYMESSKARTATRDIQDEQKKTLSSIKKTVDSSDGLEVLYQYSTVMNGFAVRVKYGELEKIKQLSNVKTAYVAPTFDRPEPVYEKDMSSSSQMIDVQPTWDLNYKGEGQVVAILDTGLDTKHEAFQAAPA
;
A
#
# COMPACT_ATOMS: atom_id res chain seq x y z
N MET A 1 -54.45 12.08 -34.89
CA MET A 1 -54.27 10.68 -34.41
C MET A 1 -53.03 10.61 -33.54
N LYS A 2 -53.18 10.44 -32.22
CA LYS A 2 -52.08 10.32 -31.25
C LYS A 2 -51.55 8.87 -31.25
N LYS A 3 -50.26 8.63 -31.54
CA LYS A 3 -49.62 7.34 -31.30
C LYS A 3 -48.53 7.46 -30.22
N LYS A 4 -48.69 6.61 -29.20
CA LYS A 4 -47.95 6.53 -27.93
C LYS A 4 -46.46 6.23 -28.13
N ARG A 5 -45.60 6.91 -27.36
CA ARG A 5 -44.20 6.52 -27.10
C ARG A 5 -44.19 5.34 -26.12
N ASN A 6 -43.62 4.21 -26.52
CA ASN A 6 -43.29 3.11 -25.62
C ASN A 6 -41.91 3.36 -25.00
N SER A 7 -41.84 3.43 -23.67
CA SER A 7 -40.60 3.47 -22.89
C SER A 7 -40.05 2.06 -22.69
N PHE A 8 -38.92 1.75 -23.33
CA PHE A 8 -38.14 0.55 -23.00
C PHE A 8 -37.35 0.81 -21.71
N LYS A 9 -37.70 0.10 -20.63
CA LYS A 9 -36.87 -0.01 -19.43
C LYS A 9 -35.75 -1.02 -19.73
N LYS A 10 -34.48 -0.59 -19.66
CA LYS A 10 -33.32 -1.49 -19.75
C LYS A 10 -33.11 -2.18 -18.40
N THR A 11 -33.36 -3.47 -18.34
CA THR A 11 -32.95 -4.35 -17.23
C THR A 11 -31.50 -4.77 -17.48
N VAL A 12 -30.59 -4.42 -16.58
CA VAL A 12 -29.20 -4.91 -16.61
C VAL A 12 -29.16 -6.21 -15.81
N ALA A 13 -28.89 -7.32 -16.47
CA ALA A 13 -28.64 -8.62 -15.84
C ALA A 13 -27.19 -8.65 -15.33
N PHE A 14 -27.03 -8.84 -14.02
CA PHE A 14 -25.74 -9.15 -13.40
C PHE A 14 -25.49 -10.66 -13.57
N SER A 15 -24.58 -11.03 -14.46
CA SER A 15 -24.04 -12.38 -14.56
C SER A 15 -22.99 -12.58 -13.46
N ALA A 16 -23.34 -13.36 -12.43
CA ALA A 16 -22.42 -13.85 -11.41
C ALA A 16 -21.50 -14.93 -12.01
N ALA A 17 -20.19 -14.67 -12.07
CA ALA A 17 -19.20 -15.68 -12.39
C ALA A 17 -18.80 -16.42 -11.10
N ALA A 18 -19.15 -17.70 -11.02
CA ALA A 18 -18.78 -18.60 -9.93
C ALA A 18 -17.29 -18.97 -10.04
N ALA A 19 -16.52 -18.70 -8.98
CA ALA A 19 -15.15 -19.16 -8.85
C ALA A 19 -15.13 -20.62 -8.34
N LEU A 20 -14.66 -21.55 -9.18
CA LEU A 20 -14.31 -22.90 -8.77
C LEU A 20 -13.05 -22.85 -7.87
N LEU A 21 -13.20 -23.17 -6.59
CA LEU A 21 -12.09 -23.49 -5.69
C LEU A 21 -11.67 -24.95 -5.91
N THR A 22 -10.51 -25.16 -6.55
CA THR A 22 -9.82 -26.46 -6.51
C THR A 22 -8.94 -26.50 -5.26
N THR A 23 -9.32 -27.33 -4.29
CA THR A 23 -8.54 -27.55 -3.06
C THR A 23 -7.35 -28.46 -3.38
N SER A 24 -6.15 -27.91 -3.50
CA SER A 24 -4.91 -28.70 -3.42
C SER A 24 -4.50 -28.82 -1.94
N SER A 25 -4.53 -30.05 -1.42
CA SER A 25 -4.13 -30.37 -0.06
C SER A 25 -2.61 -30.27 0.07
N PHE A 26 -2.09 -29.18 0.63
CA PHE A 26 -0.71 -29.13 1.13
C PHE A 26 -0.66 -29.85 2.49
N SER A 27 0.13 -30.91 2.60
CA SER A 27 0.48 -31.52 3.88
C SER A 27 1.70 -30.81 4.45
N ILE A 28 1.56 -30.17 5.61
CA ILE A 28 2.70 -29.64 6.37
C ILE A 28 3.20 -30.77 7.28
N PRO A 29 4.47 -31.22 7.17
CA PRO A 29 5.01 -32.14 8.15
C PRO A 29 5.21 -31.41 9.49
N VAL A 30 4.50 -31.84 10.53
CA VAL A 30 4.73 -31.41 11.91
C VAL A 30 5.91 -32.20 12.46
N VAL A 31 7.04 -31.54 12.70
CA VAL A 31 8.12 -32.10 13.52
C VAL A 31 7.64 -32.08 14.97
N SER A 32 7.41 -33.27 15.55
CA SER A 32 6.98 -33.43 16.94
C SER A 32 8.21 -33.48 17.84
N ALA A 33 8.37 -32.45 18.69
CA ALA A 33 9.16 -32.56 19.91
C ALA A 33 8.31 -33.31 20.95
N ALA A 34 8.90 -34.35 21.55
CA ALA A 34 8.23 -35.28 22.45
C ALA A 34 7.53 -34.58 23.62
N GLY A 35 6.20 -34.68 23.66
CA GLY A 35 5.35 -34.24 24.76
C GLY A 35 3.97 -34.86 24.65
N LYS A 36 3.58 -35.66 25.65
CA LYS A 36 2.37 -36.51 25.77
C LYS A 36 1.14 -36.06 24.95
N GLU A 37 0.67 -36.95 24.07
CA GLU A 37 -0.54 -36.79 23.26
C GLU A 37 -1.82 -36.66 24.10
N SER A 38 -2.56 -35.56 23.92
CA SER A 38 -3.98 -35.47 24.26
C SER A 38 -4.82 -35.67 22.99
N LYS A 39 -5.57 -36.78 22.93
CA LYS A 39 -6.48 -37.11 21.82
C LYS A 39 -7.79 -36.33 21.97
N VAL A 40 -7.87 -35.14 21.36
CA VAL A 40 -9.15 -34.49 21.05
C VAL A 40 -9.22 -34.29 19.53
N PRO A 41 -10.17 -34.91 18.82
CA PRO A 41 -10.28 -34.72 17.38
C PRO A 41 -10.76 -33.30 17.07
N ILE A 42 -9.90 -32.51 16.44
CA ILE A 42 -10.28 -31.20 15.89
C ILE A 42 -11.07 -31.44 14.61
N LYS A 43 -12.37 -31.14 14.65
CA LYS A 43 -13.22 -31.15 13.47
C LYS A 43 -13.04 -29.81 12.75
N LEU A 44 -12.40 -29.85 11.58
CA LEU A 44 -12.20 -28.68 10.73
C LEU A 44 -13.52 -28.35 10.02
N GLU A 45 -14.35 -27.50 10.62
CA GLU A 45 -15.49 -26.92 9.92
C GLU A 45 -14.97 -25.86 8.94
N ALA A 46 -15.51 -25.87 7.72
CA ALA A 46 -15.14 -24.92 6.69
C ALA A 46 -15.32 -23.49 7.23
N LEU A 47 -14.24 -22.69 7.20
CA LEU A 47 -14.27 -21.28 7.57
C LEU A 47 -15.27 -20.56 6.66
N ASP A 48 -16.43 -20.25 7.22
CA ASP A 48 -17.41 -19.36 6.61
C ASP A 48 -16.77 -17.97 6.45
N SER A 49 -16.66 -17.50 5.21
CA SER A 49 -16.01 -16.22 4.87
C SER A 49 -16.71 -15.01 5.52
N THR A 50 -17.92 -15.20 6.05
CA THR A 50 -18.68 -14.21 6.81
C THR A 50 -18.14 -13.93 8.23
N TYR A 51 -17.42 -14.88 8.84
CA TYR A 51 -16.99 -14.76 10.26
C TYR A 51 -15.90 -13.69 10.46
N GLY A 52 -15.03 -13.50 9.47
CA GLY A 52 -14.02 -12.44 9.47
C GLY A 52 -14.54 -11.07 9.03
N GLN A 53 -15.53 -11.05 8.13
CA GLN A 53 -16.01 -9.81 7.51
C GLN A 53 -16.68 -8.88 8.53
N SER A 54 -17.55 -9.41 9.40
CA SER A 54 -18.23 -8.61 10.42
C SER A 54 -17.28 -8.01 11.46
N THR A 55 -16.17 -8.70 11.75
CA THR A 55 -15.13 -8.23 12.67
C THR A 55 -14.29 -7.13 12.02
N LEU A 56 -13.92 -7.30 10.76
CA LEU A 56 -13.21 -6.28 9.98
C LEU A 56 -14.06 -5.01 9.79
N ASP A 57 -15.36 -5.15 9.57
CA ASP A 57 -16.26 -4.01 9.40
C ASP A 57 -16.45 -3.23 10.71
N LYS A 58 -16.56 -3.93 11.85
CA LYS A 58 -16.55 -3.29 13.18
C LYS A 58 -15.23 -2.59 13.47
N LEU A 59 -14.10 -3.17 13.05
CA LEU A 59 -12.78 -2.54 13.21
C LEU A 59 -12.68 -1.26 12.37
N ARG A 60 -13.17 -1.28 11.13
CA ARG A 60 -13.21 -0.12 10.23
C ARG A 60 -14.07 1.01 10.80
N GLU A 61 -15.27 0.72 11.30
CA GLU A 61 -16.12 1.72 11.94
C GLU A 61 -15.50 2.32 13.22
N LYS A 62 -14.82 1.48 14.03
CA LYS A 62 -14.08 1.96 15.21
C LYS A 62 -12.90 2.87 14.82
N LEU A 63 -12.23 2.59 13.69
CA LEU A 63 -11.14 3.43 13.19
C LEU A 63 -11.66 4.77 12.63
N LYS A 64 -12.73 4.75 11.83
CA LYS A 64 -13.37 5.97 11.31
C LYS A 64 -13.83 6.90 12.42
N SER A 65 -14.52 6.36 13.43
CA SER A 65 -14.99 7.15 14.58
C SER A 65 -13.85 7.75 15.38
N LYS A 66 -12.74 7.00 15.58
CA LYS A 66 -11.53 7.51 16.25
C LYS A 66 -10.89 8.67 15.48
N GLU A 67 -10.78 8.57 14.15
CA GLU A 67 -10.29 9.66 13.29
C GLU A 67 -11.18 10.91 13.39
N GLN A 68 -12.50 10.73 13.32
CA GLN A 68 -13.46 11.85 13.39
C GLN A 68 -13.43 12.58 14.75
N THR A 69 -13.08 11.88 15.84
CA THR A 69 -12.92 12.50 17.16
C THR A 69 -11.56 13.18 17.38
N LYS A 70 -10.56 12.92 16.52
CA LYS A 70 -9.18 13.41 16.71
C LYS A 70 -8.99 14.84 16.19
N TYR A 71 -9.70 15.23 15.12
CA TYR A 71 -9.47 16.48 14.41
C TYR A 71 -10.73 17.36 14.39
N LYS A 72 -10.54 18.67 14.57
CA LYS A 72 -11.57 19.69 14.35
C LYS A 72 -11.57 20.12 12.89
N ALA A 73 -12.69 20.65 12.41
CA ALA A 73 -12.84 21.04 11.00
C ALA A 73 -11.77 22.03 10.51
N ASP A 74 -11.33 22.96 11.36
CA ASP A 74 -10.32 23.97 11.03
C ASP A 74 -8.87 23.51 11.24
N ASP A 75 -8.63 22.30 11.77
CA ASP A 75 -7.27 21.80 11.96
C ASP A 75 -6.62 21.55 10.59
N MET A 76 -5.41 22.07 10.39
CA MET A 76 -4.60 21.76 9.23
C MET A 76 -4.02 20.35 9.37
N VAL A 77 -4.31 19.49 8.40
CA VAL A 77 -3.87 18.10 8.37
C VAL A 77 -3.20 17.78 7.04
N ASP A 78 -2.24 16.86 7.08
CA ASP A 78 -1.64 16.30 5.87
C ASP A 78 -2.52 15.15 5.40
N VAL A 79 -3.03 15.24 4.17
CA VAL A 79 -3.95 14.28 3.57
C VAL A 79 -3.24 13.59 2.42
N MET A 80 -3.22 12.26 2.44
CA MET A 80 -2.87 11.44 1.30
C MET A 80 -4.09 11.22 0.41
N VAL A 81 -3.98 11.54 -0.87
CA VAL A 81 -5.03 11.37 -1.87
C VAL A 81 -4.52 10.41 -2.95
N GLU A 82 -5.22 9.30 -3.16
CA GLU A 82 -4.97 8.34 -4.24
C GLU A 82 -6.04 8.52 -5.32
N LEU A 83 -5.62 8.55 -6.58
CA LEU A 83 -6.48 8.69 -7.75
C LEU A 83 -6.85 7.32 -8.34
N LYS A 84 -7.89 7.29 -9.16
CA LYS A 84 -8.37 6.04 -9.80
C LYS A 84 -7.51 5.58 -10.97
N GLU A 85 -6.81 6.49 -11.62
CA GLU A 85 -5.92 6.14 -12.73
C GLU A 85 -4.68 5.40 -12.20
N GLU A 86 -4.26 4.37 -12.95
CA GLU A 86 -3.21 3.45 -12.52
C GLU A 86 -1.83 4.13 -12.39
N PRO A 87 -0.98 3.68 -11.44
CA PRO A 87 0.38 4.16 -11.31
C PRO A 87 1.33 3.55 -12.35
N LEU A 88 2.54 4.11 -12.47
CA LEU A 88 3.57 3.61 -13.40
C LEU A 88 3.92 2.14 -13.19
N LEU A 89 3.93 1.68 -11.92
CA LEU A 89 4.25 0.30 -11.59
C LEU A 89 3.24 -0.70 -12.16
N ALA A 90 1.96 -0.32 -12.29
CA ALA A 90 0.95 -1.17 -12.92
C ALA A 90 1.26 -1.36 -14.42
N GLY A 91 1.64 -0.28 -15.10
CA GLY A 91 2.07 -0.32 -16.50
C GLY A 91 3.33 -1.16 -16.72
N TYR A 92 4.31 -1.07 -15.81
CA TYR A 92 5.49 -1.94 -15.79
C TYR A 92 5.13 -3.42 -15.62
N SER A 93 4.32 -3.72 -14.61
CA SER A 93 3.90 -5.08 -14.29
C SER A 93 3.16 -5.71 -15.46
N ALA A 94 2.28 -4.96 -16.12
CA ALA A 94 1.55 -5.41 -17.30
C ALA A 94 2.48 -5.63 -18.52
N ASP A 95 3.52 -4.81 -18.72
CA ASP A 95 4.50 -4.98 -19.80
C ASP A 95 5.29 -6.29 -19.63
N ASN A 96 5.62 -6.63 -18.38
CA ASN A 96 6.40 -7.81 -18.06
C ASN A 96 5.58 -9.09 -17.87
N ALA A 97 4.29 -9.01 -17.54
CA ALA A 97 3.44 -10.16 -17.21
C ALA A 97 3.36 -11.22 -18.33
N THR A 98 3.62 -10.82 -19.58
CA THR A 98 3.55 -11.69 -20.76
C THR A 98 4.91 -12.10 -21.31
N MET A 99 6.01 -11.64 -20.69
CA MET A 99 7.37 -11.88 -21.18
C MET A 99 8.06 -13.02 -20.40
N PRO A 100 8.85 -13.87 -21.09
CA PRO A 100 9.80 -14.75 -20.40
C PRO A 100 10.76 -13.91 -19.55
N VAL A 101 11.18 -14.44 -18.40
CA VAL A 101 12.08 -13.72 -17.46
C VAL A 101 13.34 -13.18 -18.13
N SER A 102 13.88 -13.91 -19.10
CA SER A 102 15.07 -13.50 -19.88
C SER A 102 14.84 -12.29 -20.81
N LYS A 103 13.59 -11.91 -21.04
CA LYS A 103 13.17 -10.76 -21.87
C LYS A 103 12.42 -9.69 -21.08
N SER A 104 12.12 -9.94 -19.81
CA SER A 104 11.51 -8.96 -18.92
C SER A 104 12.43 -7.76 -18.75
N LYS A 105 11.85 -6.57 -18.75
CA LYS A 105 12.60 -5.33 -18.53
C LYS A 105 12.78 -5.10 -17.04
N THR A 106 13.89 -4.49 -16.63
CA THR A 106 13.95 -3.88 -15.30
C THR A 106 13.01 -2.67 -15.23
N PHE A 107 12.70 -2.20 -14.03
CA PHE A 107 11.85 -1.01 -13.88
C PHE A 107 12.51 0.23 -14.51
N GLU A 108 13.84 0.36 -14.37
CA GLU A 108 14.64 1.43 -14.97
C GLU A 108 14.54 1.41 -16.50
N GLN A 109 14.67 0.23 -17.11
CA GLN A 109 14.52 0.07 -18.56
C GLN A 109 13.10 0.39 -19.05
N TYR A 110 12.08 0.05 -18.25
CA TYR A 110 10.71 0.43 -18.55
C TYR A 110 10.51 1.93 -18.49
N MET A 111 11.09 2.63 -17.50
CA MET A 111 10.99 4.08 -17.36
C MET A 111 11.53 4.85 -18.57
N GLU A 112 12.53 4.32 -19.27
CA GLU A 112 13.07 4.89 -20.50
C GLU A 112 12.16 4.69 -21.74
N SER A 113 11.15 3.83 -21.64
CA SER A 113 10.25 3.53 -22.75
C SER A 113 9.33 4.71 -23.10
N SER A 114 8.84 4.75 -24.34
CA SER A 114 7.82 5.72 -24.75
C SER A 114 6.52 5.54 -23.95
N LYS A 115 6.15 4.29 -23.64
CA LYS A 115 4.97 3.94 -22.84
C LYS A 115 5.03 4.53 -21.44
N ALA A 116 6.14 4.38 -20.73
CA ALA A 116 6.32 4.97 -19.40
C ALA A 116 6.31 6.50 -19.45
N ARG A 117 6.93 7.10 -20.48
CA ARG A 117 6.90 8.57 -20.67
C ARG A 117 5.49 9.11 -20.92
N THR A 118 4.68 8.41 -21.71
CA THR A 118 3.27 8.79 -21.91
C THR A 118 2.48 8.63 -20.62
N ALA A 119 2.56 7.47 -19.96
CA ALA A 119 1.87 7.24 -18.69
C ALA A 119 2.26 8.27 -17.61
N THR A 120 3.53 8.66 -17.54
CA THR A 120 4.00 9.69 -16.61
C THR A 120 3.32 11.04 -16.86
N ARG A 121 3.17 11.44 -18.13
CA ARG A 121 2.49 12.71 -18.48
C ARG A 121 1.01 12.64 -18.16
N ASP A 122 0.35 11.54 -18.50
CA ASP A 122 -1.08 11.36 -18.24
C ASP A 122 -1.38 11.44 -16.73
N ILE A 123 -0.58 10.74 -15.92
CA ILE A 123 -0.63 10.80 -14.45
C ILE A 123 -0.44 12.24 -13.95
N GLN A 124 0.58 12.95 -14.43
CA GLN A 124 0.87 14.32 -14.01
C GLN A 124 -0.25 15.30 -14.39
N ASP A 125 -0.80 15.17 -15.60
CA ASP A 125 -1.91 15.99 -16.08
C ASP A 125 -3.18 15.74 -15.28
N GLU A 126 -3.48 14.49 -14.93
CA GLU A 126 -4.62 14.14 -14.09
C GLU A 126 -4.46 14.66 -12.66
N GLN A 127 -3.27 14.55 -12.07
CA GLN A 127 -2.97 15.15 -10.77
C GLN A 127 -3.16 16.67 -10.79
N LYS A 128 -2.66 17.34 -11.84
CA LYS A 128 -2.81 18.79 -11.99
C LYS A 128 -4.27 19.22 -12.13
N LYS A 129 -5.07 18.48 -12.91
CA LYS A 129 -6.52 18.72 -13.04
C LYS A 129 -7.23 18.53 -11.70
N THR A 130 -6.92 17.45 -10.99
CA THR A 130 -7.52 17.17 -9.67
C THR A 130 -7.19 18.24 -8.65
N LEU A 131 -5.91 18.61 -8.53
CA LEU A 131 -5.47 19.68 -7.65
C LEU A 131 -6.15 21.02 -7.99
N SER A 132 -6.33 21.30 -9.28
CA SER A 132 -7.07 22.49 -9.74
C SER A 132 -8.55 22.44 -9.36
N SER A 133 -9.18 21.26 -9.37
CA SER A 133 -10.56 21.07 -8.91
C SER A 133 -10.65 21.25 -7.39
N ILE A 134 -9.72 20.66 -6.62
CA ILE A 134 -9.66 20.83 -5.16
C ILE A 134 -9.54 22.32 -4.84
N LYS A 135 -8.61 23.05 -5.46
CA LYS A 135 -8.42 24.50 -5.27
C LYS A 135 -9.69 25.32 -5.48
N LYS A 136 -10.61 24.89 -6.35
CA LYS A 136 -11.89 25.58 -6.63
C LYS A 136 -12.99 25.22 -5.63
N THR A 137 -12.90 24.05 -5.01
CA THR A 137 -13.91 23.53 -4.08
C THR A 137 -13.60 23.89 -2.63
N VAL A 138 -12.31 23.99 -2.28
CA VAL A 138 -11.85 24.46 -0.97
C VAL A 138 -11.76 25.98 -0.97
N ASP A 139 -12.06 26.61 0.17
CA ASP A 139 -11.92 28.05 0.32
C ASP A 139 -10.43 28.42 0.20
N SER A 140 -10.04 28.97 -0.96
CA SER A 140 -8.65 29.09 -1.39
C SER A 140 -7.84 30.11 -0.58
N SER A 141 -8.49 30.84 0.34
CA SER A 141 -7.88 31.92 1.11
C SER A 141 -6.82 31.46 2.11
N ASP A 142 -6.92 30.23 2.66
CA ASP A 142 -5.97 29.73 3.69
C ASP A 142 -5.56 28.24 3.55
N GLY A 143 -6.00 27.51 2.53
CA GLY A 143 -6.31 26.08 2.75
C GLY A 143 -5.58 24.98 1.97
N LEU A 144 -4.77 25.21 0.94
CA LEU A 144 -4.20 24.08 0.16
C LEU A 144 -2.73 24.26 -0.22
N GLU A 145 -1.88 23.49 0.45
CA GLU A 145 -0.46 23.33 0.11
C GLU A 145 -0.23 21.93 -0.48
N VAL A 146 0.50 21.84 -1.58
CA VAL A 146 0.91 20.55 -2.16
C VAL A 146 2.26 20.16 -1.56
N LEU A 147 2.28 19.06 -0.81
CA LEU A 147 3.49 18.58 -0.13
C LEU A 147 4.31 17.67 -1.03
N TYR A 148 3.63 16.76 -1.76
CA TYR A 148 4.30 15.78 -2.60
C TYR A 148 3.37 15.19 -3.67
N GLN A 149 3.94 14.68 -4.76
CA GLN A 149 3.21 13.98 -5.83
C GLN A 149 3.82 12.59 -6.06
N TYR A 150 2.99 11.57 -6.06
CA TYR A 150 3.36 10.17 -6.23
C TYR A 150 2.89 9.67 -7.60
N SER A 151 3.75 9.00 -8.34
CA SER A 151 3.40 8.40 -9.65
C SER A 151 3.84 6.94 -9.79
N THR A 152 4.82 6.51 -8.99
CA THR A 152 5.48 5.20 -9.17
C THR A 152 4.64 4.04 -8.66
N VAL A 153 4.41 3.95 -7.34
CA VAL A 153 3.70 2.84 -6.69
C VAL A 153 2.21 3.15 -6.55
N MET A 154 1.88 4.42 -6.37
CA MET A 154 0.51 4.94 -6.37
C MET A 154 0.45 6.19 -7.24
N ASN A 155 -0.70 6.43 -7.86
CA ASN A 155 -1.01 7.69 -8.49
C ASN A 155 -1.74 8.56 -7.47
N GLY A 156 -1.11 9.63 -7.01
CA GLY A 156 -1.68 10.44 -5.96
C GLY A 156 -0.82 11.61 -5.56
N PHE A 157 -1.22 12.28 -4.49
CA PHE A 157 -0.47 13.40 -3.92
C PHE A 157 -0.76 13.53 -2.43
N ALA A 158 0.18 14.15 -1.72
CA ALA A 158 0.01 14.61 -0.36
C ALA A 158 -0.26 16.12 -0.38
N VAL A 159 -1.31 16.55 0.32
CA VAL A 159 -1.68 17.96 0.46
C VAL A 159 -1.90 18.30 1.92
N ARG A 160 -1.55 19.52 2.32
CA ARG A 160 -1.95 20.07 3.61
C ARG A 160 -3.19 20.94 3.43
N VAL A 161 -4.25 20.60 4.17
CA VAL A 161 -5.58 21.20 4.07
C VAL A 161 -6.33 21.14 5.39
N LYS A 162 -7.32 22.00 5.58
CA LYS A 162 -8.27 21.90 6.69
C LYS A 162 -8.99 20.55 6.69
N TYR A 163 -9.08 19.90 7.85
CA TYR A 163 -9.74 18.60 7.99
C TYR A 163 -11.19 18.59 7.50
N GLY A 164 -11.92 19.68 7.67
CA GLY A 164 -13.31 19.82 7.19
C GLY A 164 -13.49 19.71 5.67
N GLU A 165 -12.41 19.85 4.90
CA GLU A 165 -12.42 19.73 3.44
C GLU A 165 -12.21 18.29 2.96
N LEU A 166 -11.78 17.36 3.84
CA LEU A 166 -11.45 15.98 3.49
C LEU A 166 -12.62 15.26 2.81
N GLU A 167 -13.85 15.41 3.31
CA GLU A 167 -15.02 14.79 2.72
C GLU A 167 -15.34 15.33 1.32
N LYS A 168 -15.10 16.62 1.06
CA LYS A 168 -15.26 17.19 -0.28
C LYS A 168 -14.24 16.60 -1.26
N ILE A 169 -12.99 16.40 -0.80
CA ILE A 169 -11.94 15.76 -1.60
C ILE A 169 -12.30 14.30 -1.90
N LYS A 170 -12.76 13.53 -0.91
CA LYS A 170 -13.21 12.13 -1.10
C LYS A 170 -14.35 11.98 -2.12
N GLN A 171 -15.20 13.00 -2.25
CA GLN A 171 -16.34 12.98 -3.17
C GLN A 171 -15.97 13.29 -4.62
N LEU A 172 -14.73 13.72 -4.91
CA LEU A 172 -14.28 13.92 -6.28
C LEU A 172 -14.31 12.60 -7.06
N SER A 173 -14.90 12.62 -8.25
CA SER A 173 -15.19 11.42 -9.03
C SER A 173 -13.95 10.62 -9.43
N ASN A 174 -12.79 11.27 -9.53
CA ASN A 174 -11.52 10.68 -9.89
C ASN A 174 -10.64 10.30 -8.68
N VAL A 175 -11.05 10.66 -7.47
CA VAL A 175 -10.40 10.22 -6.22
C VAL A 175 -10.84 8.80 -5.90
N LYS A 176 -9.86 7.93 -5.64
CA LYS A 176 -10.07 6.54 -5.21
C LYS A 176 -10.18 6.47 -3.69
N THR A 177 -9.28 7.14 -2.98
CA THR A 177 -9.33 7.29 -1.52
C THR A 177 -8.61 8.55 -1.10
N ALA A 178 -9.02 9.13 0.04
CA ALA A 178 -8.30 10.21 0.69
C ALA A 178 -8.40 10.03 2.21
N TYR A 179 -7.28 10.19 2.91
CA TYR A 179 -7.20 10.00 4.36
C TYR A 179 -6.09 10.84 4.98
N VAL A 180 -6.21 11.16 6.27
CA VAL A 180 -5.16 11.88 7.01
C VAL A 180 -3.93 10.98 7.10
N ALA A 181 -2.76 11.50 6.73
CA ALA A 181 -1.51 10.77 6.77
C ALA A 181 -1.24 10.26 8.21
N PRO A 182 -0.98 8.96 8.39
CA PRO A 182 -0.67 8.44 9.72
C PRO A 182 0.67 8.97 10.20
N THR A 183 0.72 9.35 11.47
CA THR A 183 1.94 9.72 12.19
C THR A 183 2.30 8.61 13.15
N PHE A 184 3.57 8.22 13.17
CA PHE A 184 4.09 7.20 14.08
C PHE A 184 5.06 7.87 15.05
N ASP A 185 4.85 7.66 16.34
CA ASP A 185 5.79 8.12 17.35
C ASP A 185 7.06 7.29 17.27
N ARG A 186 8.21 7.95 17.44
CA ARG A 186 9.48 7.24 17.53
C ARG A 186 9.44 6.37 18.79
N PRO A 187 9.81 5.08 18.72
CA PRO A 187 9.97 4.27 19.92
C PRO A 187 10.96 4.95 20.87
N GLU A 188 10.62 4.98 22.16
CA GLU A 188 11.54 5.50 23.17
C GLU A 188 12.80 4.60 23.21
N PRO A 189 14.00 5.19 23.13
CA PRO A 189 15.24 4.42 23.14
C PRO A 189 15.40 3.70 24.48
N VAL A 190 15.57 2.38 24.41
CA VAL A 190 15.93 1.56 25.57
C VAL A 190 17.45 1.53 25.66
N TYR A 191 18.04 2.48 26.40
CA TYR A 191 19.49 2.63 26.52
C TYR A 191 20.18 1.52 27.34
N GLU A 192 19.43 0.69 28.04
CA GLU A 192 19.96 -0.34 28.96
C GLU A 192 20.19 -1.70 28.30
N LYS A 193 19.92 -1.87 27.01
CA LYS A 193 20.09 -3.16 26.33
C LYS A 193 21.43 -3.25 25.63
N ASP A 194 22.33 -4.05 26.19
CA ASP A 194 23.52 -4.51 25.49
C ASP A 194 23.11 -5.46 24.35
N MET A 195 23.51 -5.12 23.13
CA MET A 195 23.24 -5.89 21.92
C MET A 195 24.43 -6.78 21.51
N SER A 196 25.49 -6.84 22.33
CA SER A 196 26.72 -7.59 22.05
C SER A 196 26.47 -9.08 21.76
N SER A 197 25.46 -9.69 22.38
CA SER A 197 25.13 -11.11 22.20
C SER A 197 24.13 -11.38 21.06
N SER A 198 23.62 -10.35 20.37
CA SER A 198 22.55 -10.49 19.39
C SER A 198 22.94 -11.37 18.19
N SER A 199 24.17 -11.22 17.70
CA SER A 199 24.74 -12.06 16.63
C SER A 199 24.82 -13.54 16.99
N GLN A 200 25.15 -13.87 18.24
CA GLN A 200 25.17 -15.25 18.72
C GLN A 200 23.75 -15.82 18.83
N MET A 201 22.79 -15.01 19.27
CA MET A 201 21.40 -15.45 19.45
C MET A 201 20.73 -15.82 18.13
N ILE A 202 21.08 -15.15 17.03
CA ILE A 202 20.58 -15.47 15.68
C ILE A 202 21.51 -16.40 14.90
N ASP A 203 22.57 -16.91 15.55
CA ASP A 203 23.56 -17.84 14.99
C ASP A 203 24.13 -17.37 13.63
N VAL A 204 24.71 -16.17 13.57
CA VAL A 204 25.28 -15.62 12.31
C VAL A 204 26.55 -16.34 11.85
N GLN A 205 27.28 -16.99 12.76
CA GLN A 205 28.63 -17.49 12.50
C GLN A 205 28.71 -18.48 11.33
N PRO A 206 27.81 -19.48 11.20
CA PRO A 206 27.84 -20.40 10.06
C PRO A 206 27.68 -19.70 8.71
N THR A 207 26.92 -18.59 8.63
CA THR A 207 26.74 -17.84 7.39
C THR A 207 28.02 -17.11 6.99
N TRP A 208 28.72 -16.53 7.96
CA TRP A 208 30.01 -15.87 7.74
C TRP A 208 31.13 -16.86 7.41
N ASP A 209 31.15 -18.04 8.04
CA ASP A 209 32.12 -19.10 7.74
C ASP A 209 31.95 -19.64 6.31
N LEU A 210 30.73 -19.60 5.77
CA LEU A 210 30.42 -19.90 4.37
C LEU A 210 30.73 -18.72 3.41
N ASN A 211 31.28 -17.61 3.93
CA ASN A 211 31.64 -16.41 3.18
C ASN A 211 30.46 -15.79 2.41
N TYR A 212 29.23 -15.91 2.93
CA TYR A 212 28.09 -15.15 2.41
C TYR A 212 28.08 -13.76 3.05
N LYS A 213 28.36 -12.72 2.27
CA LYS A 213 28.42 -11.33 2.76
C LYS A 213 27.30 -10.43 2.24
N GLY A 214 26.42 -10.99 1.40
CA GLY A 214 25.30 -10.26 0.80
C GLY A 214 25.68 -9.53 -0.49
N GLU A 215 26.77 -9.93 -1.15
CA GLU A 215 27.21 -9.38 -2.42
C GLU A 215 26.07 -9.44 -3.46
N GLY A 216 25.81 -8.31 -4.12
CA GLY A 216 24.72 -8.18 -5.09
C GLY A 216 23.32 -8.00 -4.48
N GLN A 217 23.19 -7.90 -3.16
CA GLN A 217 21.93 -7.56 -2.48
C GLN A 217 21.88 -6.07 -2.10
N VAL A 218 20.69 -5.50 -2.13
CA VAL A 218 20.43 -4.12 -1.68
C VAL A 218 19.38 -4.17 -0.57
N VAL A 219 19.70 -3.59 0.58
CA VAL A 219 18.80 -3.47 1.73
C VAL A 219 18.44 -2.00 1.92
N ALA A 220 17.16 -1.66 1.77
CA ALA A 220 16.65 -0.32 2.03
C ALA A 220 16.23 -0.19 3.51
N ILE A 221 16.82 0.79 4.22
CA ILE A 221 16.52 1.09 5.62
C ILE A 221 15.79 2.44 5.68
N LEU A 222 14.56 2.43 6.22
CA LEU A 222 13.76 3.65 6.45
C LEU A 222 13.94 4.08 7.91
N ASP A 223 14.90 4.96 8.14
CA ASP A 223 15.22 5.51 9.46
C ASP A 223 15.51 7.02 9.33
N THR A 224 15.94 7.64 10.42
CA THR A 224 16.39 9.02 10.54
C THR A 224 17.62 9.37 9.69
N GLY A 225 18.31 8.36 9.15
CA GLY A 225 19.50 8.50 8.33
C GLY A 225 20.66 7.63 8.81
N LEU A 226 21.82 7.77 8.17
CA LEU A 226 23.04 7.05 8.50
C LEU A 226 24.23 8.01 8.47
N ASP A 227 25.09 7.96 9.50
CA ASP A 227 26.39 8.62 9.41
C ASP A 227 27.32 7.83 8.48
N THR A 228 27.35 8.23 7.22
CA THR A 228 28.15 7.59 6.18
C THR A 228 29.65 7.86 6.32
N LYS A 229 30.08 8.74 7.23
CA LYS A 229 31.51 9.02 7.50
C LYS A 229 32.07 8.17 8.62
N HIS A 230 31.23 7.51 9.40
CA HIS A 230 31.65 6.63 10.49
C HIS A 230 32.54 5.51 9.95
N GLU A 231 33.62 5.17 10.67
CA GLU A 231 34.67 4.23 10.23
C GLU A 231 34.10 2.87 9.77
N ALA A 232 33.05 2.39 10.45
CA ALA A 232 32.33 1.16 10.10
C ALA A 232 31.69 1.14 8.69
N PHE A 233 31.47 2.31 8.06
CA PHE A 233 30.86 2.44 6.74
C PHE A 233 31.79 3.02 5.67
N GLN A 234 33.07 3.24 5.99
CA GLN A 234 34.03 3.84 5.04
C GLN A 234 34.45 2.89 3.92
N ALA A 235 34.37 1.58 4.14
CA ALA A 235 34.56 0.57 3.11
C ALA A 235 33.19 0.09 2.61
N ALA A 236 32.96 0.16 1.29
CA ALA A 236 31.87 -0.60 0.71
C ALA A 236 32.09 -2.09 1.01
N PRO A 237 31.03 -2.86 1.36
CA PRO A 237 31.16 -4.30 1.50
C PRO A 237 31.75 -4.87 0.21
N ALA A 238 32.84 -5.65 0.35
CA ALA A 238 33.58 -6.27 -0.74
C ALA A 238 32.78 -7.40 -1.40
#